data_AF-A0A0R1QIX0-F1
#
_entry.id   AF-A0A0R1QIX0-F1
#
_cell.length_a   1.000
_cell.length_b   1.000
_cell.length_c   1.000
_cell.angle_alpha   90.00
_cell.angle_beta   90.00
_cell.angle_gamma   90.00
#
_symmetry.space_group_name_H-M   'P 1'
#
loop_
_entity.id
_entity.type
_entity.pdbx_description
1 polymer ?
#
loop_
_entity_poly.entity_id
_entity_poly.type
_entity_poly.pdbx_seq_one_letter_code
_entity_poly.pdbx_strand_id
1 'polypeptide(L)'
;MKKFKRWLLGSLIVLLAICSIILLVVKNKEYQPSNTAQQASSTSTVVDNTIKFSGDDSKPMVIFYPGALVEPKSYSIWAQKVAQAGFSVYIVRFPLDLAVLNANAAKKIQKNHQYIIGGHSLGGTMASRYAKNNSQKLLGVFFLASYPEKKGDLHETNVPVLSLTATKDDGNTKLFFKQPSKLKEPSQNSITVFVRQ
;
A
#
# COMPACT_ATOMS: atom_id res chain seq x y z
N MET A 1 3.16 -17.33 46.93
CA MET A 1 2.21 -16.58 46.06
C MET A 1 2.52 -15.08 45.93
N LYS A 2 2.74 -14.30 47.01
CA LYS A 2 2.97 -12.84 46.91
C LYS A 2 4.25 -12.43 46.16
N LYS A 3 5.38 -13.14 46.35
CA LYS A 3 6.65 -12.85 45.65
C LYS A 3 6.54 -13.12 44.14
N PHE A 4 5.95 -14.26 43.75
CA PHE A 4 5.71 -14.61 42.34
C PHE A 4 4.84 -13.57 41.61
N LYS A 5 3.75 -13.08 42.24
CA LYS A 5 2.93 -11.99 41.68
C LYS A 5 3.71 -10.69 41.47
N ARG A 6 4.68 -10.37 42.35
CA ARG A 6 5.56 -9.19 42.19
C ARG A 6 6.54 -9.34 41.03
N TRP A 7 7.11 -10.53 40.85
CA TRP A 7 7.97 -10.85 39.68
C TRP A 7 7.19 -10.83 38.37
N LEU A 8 5.98 -11.40 38.34
CA LEU A 8 5.09 -11.36 37.18
C LEU A 8 4.72 -9.92 36.81
N LEU A 9 4.36 -9.10 37.80
CA LEU A 9 4.03 -7.70 37.59
C LEU A 9 5.25 -6.90 37.11
N GLY A 10 6.43 -7.12 37.69
CA GLY A 10 7.68 -6.50 37.24
C GLY A 10 8.02 -6.86 35.79
N SER A 11 7.90 -8.15 35.42
CA SER A 11 8.11 -8.61 34.05
C SER A 11 7.12 -7.99 33.06
N LEU A 12 5.85 -7.84 33.46
CA LEU A 12 4.83 -7.21 32.63
C LEU A 12 5.13 -5.72 32.39
N ILE A 13 5.57 -5.01 33.43
CA ILE A 13 5.97 -3.59 33.32
C ILE A 13 7.16 -3.44 32.38
N VAL A 14 8.18 -4.29 32.49
CA VAL A 14 9.34 -4.27 31.59
C VAL A 14 8.92 -4.55 30.15
N LEU A 15 8.05 -5.53 29.92
CA LEU A 15 7.53 -5.84 28.58
C LEU A 15 6.76 -4.64 27.98
N LEU A 16 5.92 -3.99 28.76
CA LEU A 16 5.18 -2.79 28.33
C LEU A 16 6.11 -1.61 28.03
N ALA A 17 7.17 -1.43 28.81
CA ALA A 17 8.18 -0.41 28.56
C ALA A 17 8.91 -0.68 27.23
N ILE A 18 9.33 -1.92 26.98
CA ILE A 18 9.97 -2.33 25.73
C ILE A 18 9.03 -2.10 24.53
N CYS A 19 7.77 -2.55 24.63
CA CYS A 19 6.77 -2.33 23.57
C CYS A 19 6.58 -0.82 23.28
N SER A 20 6.50 0.01 24.32
CA SER A 20 6.37 1.47 24.17
C SER A 20 7.56 2.08 23.45
N ILE A 21 8.79 1.67 23.81
CA ILE A 21 10.01 2.13 23.14
C ILE A 21 10.02 1.73 21.66
N ILE A 22 9.63 0.49 21.34
CA ILE A 22 9.54 0.01 19.95
C ILE A 22 8.55 0.86 19.16
N LEU A 23 7.37 1.12 19.72
CA LEU A 23 6.33 1.94 19.07
C LEU A 23 6.82 3.37 18.78
N LEU A 24 7.52 3.99 19.73
CA LEU A 24 8.09 5.34 19.56
C LEU A 24 9.15 5.36 18.45
N VAL A 25 10.05 4.37 18.42
CA VAL A 25 11.08 4.27 17.37
C VAL A 25 10.45 4.07 15.99
N VAL A 26 9.42 3.23 15.89
CA VAL A 26 8.70 3.01 14.62
C VAL A 26 8.04 4.29 14.13
N LYS A 27 7.35 5.02 15.02
CA LYS A 27 6.71 6.30 14.67
C LYS A 27 7.72 7.37 14.25
N ASN A 28 8.90 7.43 14.87
CA ASN A 28 9.95 8.36 14.47
C ASN A 28 10.60 8.03 13.11
N LYS A 29 10.47 6.79 12.62
CA LYS A 29 10.95 6.38 11.30
C LYS A 29 9.93 6.58 10.18
N GLU A 30 8.71 6.99 10.52
CA GLU A 30 7.64 7.19 9.55
C GLU A 30 7.98 8.37 8.63
N TYR A 31 8.05 8.11 7.33
CA TYR A 31 8.22 9.14 6.31
C TYR A 31 6.98 10.03 6.27
N GLN A 32 7.19 11.33 6.43
CA GLN A 32 6.13 12.33 6.51
C GLN A 32 5.82 12.94 5.14
N PRO A 33 4.57 13.40 4.91
CA PRO A 33 4.22 14.06 3.66
C PRO A 33 5.05 15.33 3.45
N SER A 34 5.42 15.62 2.20
CA SER A 34 5.93 16.93 1.83
C SER A 34 4.85 18.01 2.02
N ASN A 35 5.24 19.29 2.05
CA ASN A 35 4.29 20.41 2.12
C ASN A 35 3.27 20.36 0.97
N THR A 36 3.70 19.99 -0.24
CA THR A 36 2.82 19.86 -1.41
C THR A 36 1.86 18.68 -1.28
N ALA A 37 2.31 17.55 -0.73
CA ALA A 37 1.44 16.41 -0.45
C ALA A 37 0.43 16.73 0.67
N GLN A 38 0.87 17.45 1.70
CA GLN A 38 0.02 17.92 2.78
C GLN A 38 -1.08 18.87 2.24
N GLN A 39 -0.73 19.82 1.37
CA GLN A 39 -1.70 20.70 0.71
C GLN A 39 -2.69 19.93 -0.16
N ALA A 40 -2.21 18.98 -0.97
CA ALA A 40 -3.09 18.12 -1.78
C ALA A 40 -4.06 17.33 -0.89
N SER A 41 -3.62 16.88 0.29
CA SER A 41 -4.45 16.12 1.23
C SER A 41 -5.66 16.90 1.77
N SER A 42 -5.66 18.24 1.70
CA SER A 42 -6.76 19.08 2.18
C SER A 42 -8.08 18.85 1.43
N THR A 43 -8.04 18.30 0.21
CA THR A 43 -9.25 17.94 -0.55
C THR A 43 -9.76 16.53 -0.27
N SER A 44 -9.13 15.81 0.66
CA SER A 44 -9.52 14.46 1.03
C SER A 44 -10.49 14.43 2.22
N THR A 45 -11.22 13.33 2.34
CA THR A 45 -12.01 12.98 3.53
C THR A 45 -11.49 11.69 4.15
N VAL A 46 -11.87 11.40 5.39
CA VAL A 46 -11.55 10.11 6.04
C VAL A 46 -12.82 9.27 6.11
N VAL A 47 -12.77 8.07 5.52
CA VAL A 47 -13.87 7.09 5.51
C VAL A 47 -13.32 5.76 6.00
N ASP A 48 -13.89 5.18 7.07
CA ASP A 48 -13.45 3.90 7.63
C ASP A 48 -11.93 3.83 7.88
N ASN A 49 -11.37 4.90 8.46
CA ASN A 49 -9.93 5.09 8.71
C ASN A 49 -9.04 5.12 7.45
N THR A 50 -9.63 5.31 6.27
CA THR A 50 -8.95 5.41 4.98
C THR A 50 -9.07 6.83 4.44
N ILE A 51 -8.04 7.33 3.76
CA ILE A 51 -8.09 8.64 3.11
C ILE A 51 -8.79 8.48 1.76
N LYS A 52 -9.90 9.19 1.54
CA LYS A 52 -10.66 9.20 0.29
C LYS A 52 -10.48 10.53 -0.43
N PHE A 53 -10.08 10.48 -1.69
CA PHE A 53 -10.25 11.57 -2.66
C PHE A 53 -11.45 11.23 -3.53
N SER A 54 -12.47 12.09 -3.50
CA SER A 54 -13.74 11.81 -4.18
C SER A 54 -13.65 12.09 -5.68
N GLY A 55 -14.06 11.11 -6.47
CA GLY A 55 -14.37 11.27 -7.89
C GLY A 55 -15.85 10.93 -8.15
N ASP A 56 -16.14 10.40 -9.32
CA ASP A 56 -17.44 9.88 -9.71
C ASP A 56 -17.59 8.44 -9.18
N ASP A 57 -18.57 8.21 -8.30
CA ASP A 57 -18.81 6.91 -7.67
C ASP A 57 -19.43 5.88 -8.65
N SER A 58 -19.82 6.27 -9.87
CA SER A 58 -20.20 5.34 -10.95
C SER A 58 -19.00 4.71 -11.65
N LYS A 59 -17.81 5.32 -11.52
CA LYS A 59 -16.56 4.79 -12.09
C LYS A 59 -15.91 3.78 -11.13
N PRO A 60 -15.04 2.89 -11.65
CA PRO A 60 -14.24 2.02 -10.80
C PRO A 60 -13.42 2.83 -9.78
N MET A 61 -13.35 2.35 -8.55
CA MET A 61 -12.51 2.99 -7.53
C MET A 61 -11.05 2.55 -7.65
N VAL A 62 -10.14 3.42 -7.22
CA VAL A 62 -8.71 3.11 -7.10
C VAL A 62 -8.38 2.92 -5.63
N ILE A 63 -7.89 1.74 -5.26
CA ILE A 63 -7.45 1.43 -3.90
C ILE A 63 -5.93 1.36 -3.89
N PHE A 64 -5.30 2.05 -2.95
CA PHE A 64 -3.85 2.17 -2.88
C PHE A 64 -3.30 1.77 -1.50
N TYR A 65 -2.29 0.92 -1.52
CA TYR A 65 -1.56 0.46 -0.34
C TYR A 65 -0.23 1.21 -0.22
N PRO A 66 -0.08 2.09 0.79
CA PRO A 66 1.17 2.79 1.09
C PRO A 66 2.37 1.87 1.29
N GLY A 67 3.57 2.44 1.08
CA GLY A 67 4.83 1.81 1.45
C GLY A 67 4.98 1.63 2.96
N ALA A 68 5.89 0.75 3.36
CA ALA A 68 6.19 0.52 4.77
C ALA A 68 6.70 1.80 5.43
N LEU A 69 6.11 2.15 6.58
CA LEU A 69 6.50 3.33 7.37
C LEU A 69 6.39 4.64 6.56
N VAL A 70 5.37 4.77 5.71
CA VAL A 70 5.08 6.00 4.99
C VAL A 70 3.70 6.49 5.39
N GLU A 71 3.62 7.73 5.85
CA GLU A 71 2.35 8.35 6.22
C GLU A 71 1.44 8.44 4.96
N PRO A 72 0.19 7.95 5.00
CA PRO A 72 -0.70 7.86 3.84
C PRO A 72 -0.88 9.15 3.00
N LYS A 73 -0.92 10.34 3.61
CA LYS A 73 -1.03 11.62 2.90
C LYS A 73 0.17 11.92 2.02
N SER A 74 1.30 11.24 2.18
CA SER A 74 2.45 11.36 1.28
C SER A 74 2.10 11.06 -0.19
N TYR A 75 1.03 10.30 -0.42
CA TYR A 75 0.53 9.92 -1.74
C TYR A 75 -0.55 10.85 -2.30
N SER A 76 -0.88 11.95 -1.61
CA SER A 76 -2.02 12.81 -1.94
C SER A 76 -1.90 13.51 -3.29
N ILE A 77 -0.68 13.85 -3.76
CA ILE A 77 -0.49 14.63 -4.99
C ILE A 77 -1.07 13.90 -6.21
N TRP A 78 -0.73 12.63 -6.40
CA TRP A 78 -1.23 11.85 -7.54
C TRP A 78 -2.67 11.39 -7.29
N ALA A 79 -3.03 11.06 -6.05
CA ALA A 79 -4.38 10.63 -5.71
C ALA A 79 -5.41 11.74 -6.00
N GLN A 80 -5.08 12.99 -5.67
CA GLN A 80 -5.88 14.16 -6.02
C GLN A 80 -6.05 14.30 -7.54
N LYS A 81 -4.98 14.14 -8.31
CA LYS A 81 -5.03 14.23 -9.78
C LYS A 81 -5.92 13.15 -10.40
N VAL A 82 -5.86 11.92 -9.89
CA VAL A 82 -6.71 10.81 -10.35
C VAL A 82 -8.17 11.05 -9.99
N ALA A 83 -8.44 11.59 -8.80
CA ALA A 83 -9.79 12.00 -8.40
C ALA A 83 -10.35 13.11 -9.28
N GLN A 84 -9.54 14.11 -9.65
CA GLN A 84 -9.92 15.16 -10.61
C GLN A 84 -10.21 14.62 -12.01
N ALA A 85 -9.56 13.51 -12.41
CA ALA A 85 -9.89 12.77 -13.63
C ALA A 85 -11.18 11.92 -13.51
N GLY A 86 -11.81 11.93 -12.33
CA GLY A 86 -13.12 11.36 -12.05
C GLY A 86 -13.11 10.01 -11.33
N PHE A 87 -11.97 9.47 -10.91
CA PHE A 87 -11.94 8.17 -10.21
C PHE A 87 -11.72 8.35 -8.70
N SER A 88 -12.65 7.86 -7.87
CA SER A 88 -12.46 7.89 -6.41
C SER A 88 -11.21 7.12 -6.00
N VAL A 89 -10.30 7.74 -5.23
CA VAL A 89 -9.04 7.13 -4.76
C VAL A 89 -9.08 6.93 -3.25
N TYR A 90 -8.77 5.71 -2.80
CA TYR A 90 -8.72 5.29 -1.41
C TYR A 90 -7.28 4.92 -1.03
N ILE A 91 -6.65 5.74 -0.19
CA ILE A 91 -5.32 5.48 0.35
C ILE A 91 -5.48 4.84 1.72
N VAL A 92 -5.18 3.55 1.80
CA VAL A 92 -5.43 2.72 2.98
C VAL A 92 -4.46 3.06 4.09
N ARG A 93 -4.98 3.27 5.31
CA ARG A 93 -4.14 3.34 6.51
C ARG A 93 -4.02 1.95 7.13
N PHE A 94 -2.80 1.56 7.43
CA PHE A 94 -2.49 0.28 8.07
C PHE A 94 -2.04 0.47 9.52
N PRO A 95 -2.22 -0.54 10.38
CA PRO A 95 -1.58 -0.54 11.68
C PRO A 95 -0.07 -0.37 11.51
N LEU A 96 0.52 0.58 12.25
CA LEU A 96 1.96 0.91 12.18
C LEU A 96 2.47 1.22 10.76
N ASP A 97 1.58 1.61 9.84
CA ASP A 97 1.92 1.92 8.45
C ASP A 97 2.59 0.73 7.72
N LEU A 98 2.13 -0.49 8.06
CA LEU A 98 2.62 -1.76 7.53
C LEU A 98 1.49 -2.61 6.93
N ALA A 99 1.43 -2.66 5.60
CA ALA A 99 0.40 -3.41 4.87
C ALA A 99 0.38 -4.93 5.17
N VAL A 100 1.51 -5.50 5.59
CA VAL A 100 1.62 -6.92 5.97
C VAL A 100 0.72 -7.29 7.16
N LEU A 101 0.41 -6.32 8.03
CA LEU A 101 -0.44 -6.53 9.21
C LEU A 101 -1.93 -6.65 8.85
N ASN A 102 -2.34 -6.21 7.65
CA ASN A 102 -3.71 -6.34 7.19
C ASN A 102 -3.82 -6.31 5.65
N ALA A 103 -3.28 -7.33 4.97
CA ALA A 103 -3.35 -7.41 3.50
C ALA A 103 -4.78 -7.45 2.93
N ASN A 104 -5.81 -7.70 3.76
CA ASN A 104 -7.21 -7.75 3.34
C ASN A 104 -7.99 -6.44 3.55
N ALA A 105 -7.31 -5.34 3.90
CA ALA A 105 -7.96 -4.06 4.22
C ALA A 105 -8.87 -3.54 3.08
N ALA A 106 -8.53 -3.80 1.83
CA ALA A 106 -9.30 -3.40 0.65
C ALA A 106 -10.72 -4.01 0.63
N LYS A 107 -10.96 -5.13 1.32
CA LYS A 107 -12.29 -5.78 1.36
C LYS A 107 -13.37 -4.86 1.93
N LYS A 108 -13.01 -4.04 2.92
CA LYS A 108 -13.93 -3.09 3.57
C LYS A 108 -14.28 -1.90 2.66
N ILE A 109 -13.43 -1.61 1.68
CA ILE A 109 -13.57 -0.47 0.78
C ILE A 109 -14.35 -0.88 -0.47
N GLN A 110 -13.93 -1.98 -1.13
CA GLN A 110 -14.46 -2.34 -2.45
C GLN A 110 -15.95 -2.70 -2.44
N LYS A 111 -16.48 -3.34 -1.38
CA LYS A 111 -17.93 -3.64 -1.19
C LYS A 111 -18.69 -4.16 -2.44
N ASN A 112 -18.06 -5.03 -3.23
CA ASN A 112 -18.50 -5.59 -4.51
C ASN A 112 -18.58 -4.63 -5.72
N HIS A 113 -18.01 -3.44 -5.60
CA HIS A 113 -17.81 -2.51 -6.71
C HIS A 113 -16.58 -2.87 -7.54
N GLN A 114 -16.58 -2.45 -8.81
CA GLN A 114 -15.41 -2.56 -9.66
C GLN A 114 -14.26 -1.70 -9.12
N TYR A 115 -13.05 -2.26 -9.15
CA TYR A 115 -11.89 -1.58 -8.57
C TYR A 115 -10.59 -1.90 -9.30
N ILE A 116 -9.67 -0.95 -9.19
CA ILE A 116 -8.25 -1.10 -9.52
C ILE A 116 -7.49 -1.01 -8.20
N ILE A 117 -6.48 -1.86 -8.00
CA ILE A 117 -5.67 -1.84 -6.76
C ILE A 117 -4.19 -1.75 -7.07
N GLY A 118 -3.46 -1.01 -6.25
CA GLY A 118 -2.01 -0.95 -6.36
C GLY A 118 -1.34 -0.54 -5.06
N GLY A 119 -0.02 -0.41 -5.11
CA GLY A 119 0.72 0.00 -3.94
C GLY A 119 2.17 0.35 -4.21
N HIS A 120 2.81 0.94 -3.20
CA HIS A 120 4.22 1.28 -3.23
C HIS A 120 5.07 0.29 -2.43
N SER A 121 6.19 -0.18 -2.99
CA SER A 121 7.13 -1.08 -2.32
C SER A 121 6.40 -2.26 -1.63
N LEU A 122 6.55 -2.46 -0.32
CA LEU A 122 5.82 -3.48 0.46
C LEU A 122 4.30 -3.45 0.26
N GLY A 123 3.71 -2.25 0.15
CA GLY A 123 2.29 -2.08 -0.09
C GLY A 123 1.84 -2.68 -1.41
N GLY A 124 2.64 -2.54 -2.48
CA GLY A 124 2.36 -3.13 -3.79
C GLY A 124 2.36 -4.66 -3.75
N THR A 125 3.33 -5.26 -3.05
CA THR A 125 3.38 -6.71 -2.84
C THR A 125 2.16 -7.23 -2.08
N MET A 126 1.66 -6.49 -1.09
CA MET A 126 0.44 -6.88 -0.36
C MET A 126 -0.83 -6.63 -1.18
N ALA A 127 -0.86 -5.57 -2.00
CA ALA A 127 -1.96 -5.29 -2.92
C ALA A 127 -2.14 -6.41 -3.95
N SER A 128 -1.05 -6.97 -4.51
CA SER A 128 -1.16 -8.10 -5.45
C SER A 128 -1.64 -9.38 -4.77
N ARG A 129 -1.21 -9.63 -3.53
CA ARG A 129 -1.72 -10.74 -2.72
C ARG A 129 -3.23 -10.60 -2.47
N TYR A 130 -3.72 -9.39 -2.23
CA TYR A 130 -5.15 -9.13 -2.14
C TYR A 130 -5.86 -9.39 -3.47
N ALA A 131 -5.33 -8.84 -4.56
CA ALA A 131 -5.87 -8.95 -5.91
C ALA A 131 -6.03 -10.40 -6.37
N LYS A 132 -5.00 -11.24 -6.18
CA LYS A 132 -5.02 -12.67 -6.53
C LYS A 132 -6.17 -13.41 -5.84
N ASN A 133 -6.48 -13.05 -4.60
CA ASN A 133 -7.52 -13.69 -3.80
C ASN A 133 -8.92 -13.07 -3.99
N ASN A 134 -9.05 -11.96 -4.72
CA ASN A 134 -10.30 -11.18 -4.84
C ASN A 134 -10.55 -10.71 -6.29
N SER A 135 -10.41 -11.59 -7.28
CA SER A 135 -10.39 -11.25 -8.70
C SER A 135 -11.74 -10.87 -9.32
N GLN A 136 -12.88 -11.19 -8.69
CA GLN A 136 -14.22 -11.08 -9.32
C GLN A 136 -14.60 -9.68 -9.81
N LYS A 137 -14.16 -8.62 -9.12
CA LYS A 137 -14.44 -7.21 -9.46
C LYS A 137 -13.18 -6.41 -9.82
N LEU A 138 -12.06 -7.11 -9.92
CA LEU A 138 -10.75 -6.53 -10.17
C LEU A 138 -10.63 -6.20 -11.66
N LEU A 139 -10.35 -4.93 -11.96
CA LEU A 139 -10.16 -4.45 -13.33
C LEU A 139 -8.69 -4.21 -13.70
N GLY A 140 -7.81 -4.10 -12.73
CA GLY A 140 -6.41 -3.77 -12.96
C GLY A 140 -5.58 -3.81 -11.69
N VAL A 141 -4.27 -4.06 -11.85
CA VAL A 141 -3.29 -3.94 -10.77
C VAL A 141 -2.19 -2.96 -11.18
N PHE A 142 -1.70 -2.13 -10.26
CA PHE A 142 -0.53 -1.30 -10.54
C PHE A 142 0.51 -1.33 -9.41
N PHE A 143 1.77 -1.21 -9.79
CA PHE A 143 2.92 -1.26 -8.91
C PHE A 143 3.71 0.04 -8.99
N LEU A 144 3.96 0.67 -7.85
CA LEU A 144 4.92 1.76 -7.72
C LEU A 144 6.16 1.20 -7.02
N ALA A 145 7.29 1.11 -7.72
CA ALA A 145 8.54 0.57 -7.18
C ALA A 145 8.34 -0.76 -6.40
N SER A 146 7.51 -1.66 -6.95
CA SER A 146 7.17 -2.94 -6.31
C SER A 146 6.87 -4.04 -7.34
N TYR A 147 6.70 -5.26 -6.85
CA TYR A 147 6.38 -6.44 -7.65
C TYR A 147 5.59 -7.46 -6.81
N PRO A 148 4.84 -8.38 -7.45
CA PRO A 148 4.17 -9.45 -6.74
C PRO A 148 5.16 -10.50 -6.22
N GLU A 149 4.94 -10.97 -5.00
CA GLU A 149 5.57 -12.22 -4.53
C GLU A 149 4.76 -13.44 -4.99
N LYS A 150 5.27 -14.66 -4.74
CA LYS A 150 4.62 -15.92 -5.14
C LYS A 150 3.13 -16.02 -4.75
N LYS A 151 2.72 -15.53 -3.58
CA LYS A 151 1.31 -15.59 -3.12
C LYS A 151 0.41 -14.55 -3.80
N GLY A 152 0.99 -13.54 -4.44
CA GLY A 152 0.30 -12.54 -5.23
C GLY A 152 0.62 -12.66 -6.71
N ASP A 153 1.02 -13.84 -7.19
CA ASP A 153 1.35 -14.09 -8.59
C ASP A 153 0.10 -13.96 -9.48
N LEU A 154 0.17 -13.03 -10.43
CA LEU A 154 -0.92 -12.67 -11.33
C LEU A 154 -0.75 -13.25 -12.75
N HIS A 155 0.26 -14.06 -13.04
CA HIS A 155 0.53 -14.53 -14.41
C HIS A 155 -0.59 -15.40 -15.00
N GLU A 156 -1.25 -16.17 -14.15
CA GLU A 156 -2.39 -17.01 -14.54
C GLU A 156 -3.71 -16.22 -14.61
N THR A 157 -3.65 -14.89 -14.44
CA THR A 157 -4.82 -14.01 -14.51
C THR A 157 -4.73 -13.12 -15.74
N ASN A 158 -5.88 -12.78 -16.33
CA ASN A 158 -5.96 -11.85 -17.46
C ASN A 158 -6.09 -10.38 -17.00
N VAL A 159 -5.67 -10.07 -15.76
CA VAL A 159 -5.78 -8.72 -15.23
C VAL A 159 -4.71 -7.82 -15.86
N PRO A 160 -5.06 -6.63 -16.39
CA PRO A 160 -4.07 -5.66 -16.82
C PRO A 160 -3.17 -5.24 -15.67
N VAL A 161 -1.87 -5.12 -15.93
CA VAL A 161 -0.88 -4.71 -14.93
C VAL A 161 -0.05 -3.54 -15.43
N LEU A 162 0.06 -2.50 -14.59
CA LEU A 162 0.94 -1.36 -14.83
C LEU A 162 2.07 -1.34 -13.81
N SER A 163 3.32 -1.30 -14.25
CA SER A 163 4.49 -1.18 -13.38
C SER A 163 5.19 0.16 -13.61
N LEU A 164 5.39 0.93 -12.55
CA LEU A 164 6.13 2.19 -12.57
C LEU A 164 7.37 2.07 -11.69
N THR A 165 8.53 2.41 -12.25
CA THR A 165 9.80 2.46 -11.52
C THR A 165 10.52 3.77 -11.79
N ALA A 166 11.30 4.26 -10.82
CA ALA A 166 12.12 5.44 -10.95
C ALA A 166 13.57 5.05 -11.30
N THR A 167 14.19 5.77 -12.23
CA THR A 167 15.53 5.41 -12.75
C THR A 167 16.65 5.51 -11.71
N LYS A 168 16.40 6.20 -10.59
CA LYS A 168 17.36 6.42 -9.48
C LYS A 168 16.95 5.69 -8.19
N ASP A 169 16.00 4.76 -8.25
CA ASP A 169 15.53 4.01 -7.07
C ASP A 169 16.55 2.95 -6.61
N ASP A 170 17.50 3.39 -5.79
CA ASP A 170 18.64 2.60 -5.32
C ASP A 170 18.25 1.35 -4.50
N GLY A 171 17.05 1.33 -3.92
CA GLY A 171 16.56 0.25 -3.07
C GLY A 171 16.21 -1.03 -3.81
N ASN A 172 15.82 -0.95 -5.10
CA ASN A 172 15.35 -2.12 -5.85
C ASN A 172 15.51 -2.07 -7.38
N THR A 173 15.95 -0.98 -8.03
CA THR A 173 16.10 -0.97 -9.51
C THR A 173 16.92 -2.16 -10.02
N LYS A 174 17.96 -2.60 -9.30
CA LYS A 174 18.76 -3.79 -9.68
C LYS A 174 18.02 -5.12 -9.52
N LEU A 175 17.07 -5.26 -8.59
CA LEU A 175 16.26 -6.47 -8.41
C LEU A 175 15.19 -6.60 -9.50
N PHE A 176 14.69 -5.48 -10.04
CA PHE A 176 13.85 -5.48 -11.25
C PHE A 176 14.59 -6.08 -12.46
N PHE A 177 15.90 -5.83 -12.61
CA PHE A 177 16.61 -6.20 -13.86
C PHE A 177 17.54 -7.42 -13.77
N LYS A 178 17.95 -7.90 -12.59
CA LYS A 178 18.81 -9.10 -12.48
C LYS A 178 18.08 -10.44 -12.57
N GLN A 179 16.75 -10.47 -12.50
CA GLN A 179 15.95 -11.71 -12.65
C GLN A 179 14.71 -11.50 -13.53
N PRO A 180 14.89 -11.29 -14.86
CA PRO A 180 13.76 -11.24 -15.80
C PRO A 180 12.93 -12.54 -15.83
N SER A 181 13.43 -13.65 -15.27
CA SER A 181 12.66 -14.88 -15.06
C SER A 181 11.63 -14.82 -13.92
N LYS A 182 11.79 -13.88 -12.97
CA LYS A 182 10.84 -13.62 -11.87
C LYS A 182 9.85 -12.51 -12.19
N LEU A 183 10.22 -11.59 -13.07
CA LEU A 183 9.29 -10.74 -13.80
C LEU A 183 8.97 -11.43 -15.13
N LYS A 184 8.28 -12.58 -15.06
CA LYS A 184 7.48 -12.95 -16.22
C LYS A 184 6.42 -11.86 -16.30
N GLU A 185 6.53 -10.97 -17.28
CA GLU A 185 5.54 -9.94 -17.55
C GLU A 185 4.14 -10.56 -17.41
N PRO A 186 3.28 -10.06 -16.51
CA PRO A 186 1.99 -10.68 -16.25
C PRO A 186 1.11 -10.51 -17.49
N SER A 187 1.01 -11.58 -18.28
CA SER A 187 0.23 -11.67 -19.52
C SER A 187 0.69 -10.67 -20.60
N GLN A 188 0.13 -10.79 -21.81
CA GLN A 188 0.39 -9.86 -22.92
C GLN A 188 -0.09 -8.40 -22.65
N ASN A 189 -0.69 -8.12 -21.49
CA ASN A 189 -1.34 -6.85 -21.14
C ASN A 189 -0.61 -6.06 -20.04
N SER A 190 0.72 -6.21 -19.92
CA SER A 190 1.54 -5.41 -19.00
C SER A 190 2.21 -4.21 -19.68
N ILE A 191 2.26 -3.09 -18.97
CA ILE A 191 2.99 -1.88 -19.37
C ILE A 191 3.99 -1.54 -18.26
N THR A 192 5.26 -1.35 -18.62
CA THR A 192 6.31 -0.88 -17.71
C THR A 192 6.75 0.53 -18.10
N VAL A 193 6.66 1.48 -17.16
CA VAL A 193 7.03 2.89 -17.37
C VAL A 193 8.22 3.27 -16.49
N PHE A 194 9.24 3.87 -17.12
CA PHE A 194 10.39 4.44 -16.43
C PHE A 194 10.22 5.95 -16.25
N VAL A 195 10.11 6.39 -14.99
CA VAL A 195 10.03 7.81 -14.66
C VAL A 195 11.44 8.33 -14.40
N ARG A 196 11.90 9.27 -15.22
CA ARG A 196 13.15 10.01 -14.95
C ARG A 196 12.90 11.01 -13.84
N GLN A 197 13.73 10.96 -12.80
CA GLN A 197 13.81 11.96 -11.72
C GLN A 197 15.06 12.82 -11.87
#